data_AF-H8ZWP3-F1
#
_entry.id   AF-H8ZWP3-F1
#
_cell.length_a   1.000
_cell.length_b   1.000
_cell.length_c   1.000
_cell.angle_alpha   90.00
_cell.angle_beta   90.00
_cell.angle_gamma   90.00
#
_symmetry.space_group_name_H-M   'P 1'
#
loop_
_entity.id
_entity.type
_entity.pdbx_description
1 polymer ?
#
loop_
_entity_poly.entity_id
_entity_poly.type
_entity_poly.pdbx_seq_one_letter_code
_entity_poly.pdbx_strand_id
1 'polypeptide(L)'
;MRCFLTGMPELRLGLNDKLQFEAHGKSQSRGKAVELEDVKLHQCVRLSRFENDRTISFIPPDGEFELMSYRLTTQVKPLIWVDFHVQNYPTKIEFDIKAISQFKTKSTANGVEIKIPVPSDAHSPEFQCTVGTVKYSPEEDAFIWYIKQFPGGKSFSMRAQLRLPSIQNAEDRSAKRPIAVKFEI
;
A
#
# COMPACT_ATOMS: atom_id res chain seq x y z
N MET A 1 2.84 -3.81 19.72
CA MET A 1 3.78 -4.68 20.45
C MET A 1 2.97 -5.65 21.29
N ARG A 2 3.35 -6.92 21.33
CA ARG A 2 2.75 -7.91 22.22
C ARG A 2 3.78 -8.32 23.26
N CYS A 3 3.53 -7.96 24.50
CA CYS A 3 4.46 -8.17 25.61
C CYS A 3 3.99 -9.33 26.49
N PHE A 4 4.85 -10.36 26.56
CA PHE A 4 4.67 -11.54 27.42
C PHE A 4 5.92 -11.67 28.30
N LEU A 5 6.16 -10.66 29.12
CA LEU A 5 7.33 -10.57 30.00
C LEU A 5 6.90 -10.71 31.46
N THR A 6 7.75 -11.29 32.29
CA THR A 6 7.49 -11.43 33.73
C THR A 6 8.11 -10.26 34.50
N GLY A 7 7.38 -9.72 35.47
CA GLY A 7 7.83 -8.60 36.29
C GLY A 7 7.65 -7.24 35.60
N MET A 8 8.45 -6.26 35.99
CA MET A 8 8.44 -4.90 35.42
C MET A 8 9.77 -4.56 34.75
N PRO A 9 10.11 -5.19 33.60
CA PRO A 9 11.37 -4.93 32.93
C PRO A 9 11.40 -3.55 32.27
N GLU A 10 12.52 -2.84 32.42
CA GLU A 10 12.80 -1.65 31.62
C GLU A 10 13.34 -2.09 30.25
N LEU A 11 12.62 -1.76 29.19
CA LEU A 11 13.01 -2.03 27.81
C LEU A 11 13.59 -0.78 27.16
N ARG A 12 14.52 -1.00 26.21
CA ARG A 12 15.09 0.05 25.37
C ARG A 12 15.00 -0.36 23.91
N LEU A 13 14.42 0.49 23.09
CA LEU A 13 14.32 0.30 21.65
C LEU A 13 15.27 1.27 20.94
N GLY A 14 16.17 0.70 20.13
CA GLY A 14 17.05 1.44 19.22
C GLY A 14 16.53 1.37 17.80
N LEU A 15 16.40 2.52 17.15
CA LEU A 15 15.98 2.63 15.76
C LEU A 15 17.14 3.15 14.92
N ASN A 16 17.07 2.94 13.61
CA ASN A 16 17.95 3.59 12.65
C ASN A 16 17.55 5.06 12.41
N ASP A 17 17.33 5.84 13.47
CA ASP A 17 16.96 7.25 13.37
C ASP A 17 18.16 8.09 12.89
N LYS A 18 17.95 8.85 11.81
CA LYS A 18 18.97 9.75 11.22
C LYS A 18 19.53 10.72 12.26
N LEU A 19 18.68 11.32 13.10
CA LEU A 19 19.13 12.27 14.12
C LEU A 19 20.02 11.60 15.18
N GLN A 20 19.68 10.37 15.57
CA GLN A 20 20.48 9.59 16.52
C GLN A 20 21.85 9.22 15.94
N PHE A 21 21.89 8.82 14.66
CA PHE A 21 23.13 8.46 13.95
C PHE A 21 24.05 9.66 13.73
N GLU A 22 23.49 10.84 13.43
CA GLU A 22 24.24 12.09 13.30
C GLU A 22 24.85 12.53 14.64
N ALA A 23 24.10 12.44 15.74
CA ALA A 23 24.58 12.76 17.09
C ALA A 23 25.75 11.86 17.54
N HIS A 24 25.81 10.61 17.07
CA HIS A 24 26.86 9.64 17.43
C HIS A 24 28.04 9.62 16.45
N GLY A 25 28.16 10.60 15.54
CA GLY A 25 29.31 10.74 14.63
C GLY A 25 29.44 9.64 13.57
N LYS A 26 28.42 8.79 13.39
CA LYS A 26 28.43 7.70 12.40
C LYS A 26 27.97 8.20 11.02
N SER A 27 28.78 9.08 10.43
CA SER A 27 28.57 9.71 9.11
C SER A 27 28.51 8.73 7.92
N GLN A 28 28.86 7.45 8.10
CA GLN A 28 29.03 6.50 7.00
C GLN A 28 27.78 5.76 6.49
N SER A 29 26.61 5.86 7.13
CA SER A 29 25.41 5.11 6.68
C SER A 29 24.43 5.96 5.86
N ARG A 30 24.94 6.66 4.84
CA ARG A 30 24.19 7.55 3.92
C ARG A 30 22.97 6.94 3.19
N GLY A 31 22.60 5.68 3.43
CA GLY A 31 21.45 5.04 2.80
C GLY A 31 20.62 4.10 3.67
N LYS A 32 20.83 4.08 5.00
CA LYS A 32 20.07 3.20 5.91
C LYS A 32 19.40 3.91 7.09
N ALA A 33 19.68 5.19 7.31
CA ALA A 33 19.00 5.95 8.34
C ALA A 33 17.60 6.38 7.85
N VAL A 34 16.63 6.32 8.74
CA VAL A 34 15.24 6.75 8.51
C VAL A 34 15.07 8.11 9.15
N GLU A 35 14.52 9.04 8.38
CA GLU A 35 14.17 10.38 8.86
C GLU A 35 12.70 10.36 9.27
N LEU A 36 12.45 10.48 10.57
CA LEU A 36 11.13 10.48 11.16
C LEU A 36 10.62 11.93 11.26
N GLU A 37 9.49 12.24 10.63
CA GLU A 37 8.93 13.60 10.65
C GLU A 37 8.07 13.85 11.88
N ASP A 38 7.19 12.89 12.19
CA ASP A 38 6.32 12.94 13.35
C ASP A 38 6.38 11.60 14.05
N VAL A 39 6.44 11.64 15.38
CA VAL A 39 6.50 10.45 16.23
C VAL A 39 5.57 10.68 17.42
N LYS A 40 4.60 9.80 17.56
CA LYS A 40 3.72 9.71 18.72
C LYS A 40 4.14 8.50 19.54
N LEU A 41 4.42 8.72 20.82
CA LEU A 41 4.89 7.68 21.74
C LEU A 41 3.79 7.33 22.73
N HIS A 42 3.74 6.06 23.13
CA HIS A 42 2.87 5.61 24.20
C HIS A 42 3.27 6.25 25.54
N GLN A 43 2.31 6.42 26.45
CA GLN A 43 2.52 6.99 27.80
C GLN A 43 3.55 6.24 28.66
N CYS A 44 3.86 4.98 28.32
CA CYS A 44 4.87 4.19 29.03
C CYS A 44 6.32 4.58 28.68
N VAL A 45 6.50 5.43 27.66
CA VAL A 45 7.81 5.89 27.20
C VAL A 45 8.29 7.09 28.01
N ARG A 46 9.54 7.05 28.43
CA ARG A 46 10.21 8.16 29.14
C ARG A 46 10.61 9.24 28.14
N LEU A 47 9.74 10.22 27.92
CA LEU A 47 9.94 11.33 26.98
C LEU A 47 11.25 12.09 27.23
N SER A 48 11.64 12.29 28.49
CA SER A 48 12.89 12.98 28.84
C SER A 48 14.15 12.28 28.33
N ARG A 49 14.15 10.94 28.26
CA ARG A 49 15.27 10.20 27.65
C ARG A 49 15.26 10.41 26.14
N PHE A 50 14.10 10.24 25.52
CA PHE A 50 13.93 10.39 24.08
C PHE A 50 14.33 11.79 23.57
N GLU A 51 13.99 12.86 24.29
CA GLU A 51 14.39 14.22 23.92
C GLU A 51 15.91 14.44 23.97
N ASN A 52 16.61 13.80 24.91
CA ASN A 52 18.04 13.98 25.11
C ASN A 52 18.91 13.14 24.16
N ASP A 53 18.63 11.85 24.05
CA ASP A 53 19.50 10.88 23.36
C ASP A 53 18.79 10.09 22.25
N ARG A 54 17.53 10.44 21.95
CA ARG A 54 16.66 9.73 20.98
C ARG A 54 16.48 8.24 21.31
N THR A 55 16.72 7.82 22.55
CA THR A 55 16.51 6.45 23.02
C THR A 55 15.10 6.27 23.55
N ILE A 56 14.39 5.28 23.02
CA ILE A 56 13.04 4.92 23.50
C ILE A 56 13.19 3.95 24.67
N SER A 57 13.14 4.47 25.90
CA SER A 57 13.12 3.70 27.15
C SER A 57 11.69 3.65 27.71
N PHE A 58 11.19 2.46 28.03
CA PHE A 58 9.81 2.25 28.50
C PHE A 58 9.67 1.00 29.36
N ILE A 59 8.62 0.96 30.18
CA ILE A 59 8.16 -0.26 30.87
C ILE A 59 6.87 -0.68 30.18
N PRO A 60 6.83 -1.78 29.42
CA PRO A 60 5.66 -2.15 28.63
C PRO A 60 4.46 -2.49 29.53
N PRO A 61 3.24 -2.08 29.17
CA PRO A 61 2.02 -2.70 29.67
C PRO A 61 1.97 -4.18 29.28
N ASP A 62 1.23 -4.97 30.08
CA ASP A 62 0.99 -6.37 29.77
C ASP A 62 0.05 -6.51 28.56
N GLY A 63 0.36 -7.46 27.68
CA GLY A 63 -0.46 -7.77 26.52
C GLY A 63 -0.15 -6.95 25.27
N GLU A 64 -1.19 -6.63 24.49
CA GLU A 64 -1.07 -5.96 23.19
C GLU A 64 -1.33 -4.46 23.30
N PHE A 65 -0.37 -3.65 22.86
CA PHE A 65 -0.49 -2.19 22.84
C PHE A 65 0.33 -1.57 21.69
N GLU A 66 -0.01 -0.35 21.29
CA GLU A 66 0.77 0.43 20.33
C GLU A 66 1.86 1.22 21.06
N LEU A 67 3.13 0.90 20.79
CA LEU A 67 4.27 1.56 21.45
C LEU A 67 4.54 2.94 20.84
N MET A 68 4.46 3.05 19.52
CA MET A 68 4.70 4.29 18.79
C MET A 68 3.96 4.28 17.45
N SER A 69 3.51 5.46 17.03
CA SER A 69 3.08 5.74 15.66
C SER A 69 4.06 6.73 15.06
N TYR A 70 4.45 6.53 13.80
CA TYR A 70 5.38 7.44 13.13
C TYR A 70 4.91 7.78 11.73
N ARG A 71 5.32 8.96 11.27
CA ARG A 71 5.11 9.44 9.90
C ARG A 71 6.45 9.84 9.31
N LEU A 72 6.65 9.48 8.06
CA LEU A 72 7.83 9.83 7.29
C LEU A 72 7.42 10.08 5.84
N THR A 73 8.08 11.02 5.17
CA THR A 73 7.93 11.21 3.73
C THR A 73 9.12 10.57 3.04
N THR A 74 8.88 9.47 2.32
CA THR A 74 9.92 8.87 1.48
C THR A 74 9.62 9.14 0.01
N GLN A 75 10.62 9.62 -0.72
CA GLN A 75 10.59 9.66 -2.18
C GLN A 75 10.86 8.28 -2.77
N VAL A 76 9.94 7.34 -2.57
CA VAL A 76 9.97 6.01 -3.19
C VAL A 76 8.97 5.95 -4.32
N LYS A 77 9.32 5.20 -5.37
CA LYS A 77 8.33 4.84 -6.39
C LYS A 77 7.24 3.98 -5.73
N PRO A 78 5.98 4.07 -6.18
CA PRO A 78 4.91 3.23 -5.67
C PRO A 78 5.26 1.75 -5.78
N LEU A 79 5.06 0.99 -4.71
CA LEU A 79 5.43 -0.43 -4.63
C LEU A 79 4.74 -1.26 -5.71
N ILE A 80 3.47 -0.96 -5.99
CA ILE A 80 2.73 -1.49 -7.12
C ILE A 80 2.28 -0.31 -7.96
N TRP A 81 2.76 -0.25 -9.20
CA TRP A 81 2.37 0.73 -10.19
C TRP A 81 1.36 0.13 -11.14
N VAL A 82 0.24 0.80 -11.35
CA VAL A 82 -0.82 0.34 -12.24
C VAL A 82 -0.98 1.34 -13.37
N ASP A 83 -0.51 0.94 -14.55
CA ASP A 83 -0.83 1.62 -15.79
C ASP A 83 -2.19 1.14 -16.28
N PHE A 84 -3.04 2.07 -16.69
CA PHE A 84 -4.34 1.74 -17.26
C PHE A 84 -4.56 2.57 -18.52
N HIS A 85 -5.11 1.93 -19.54
CA HIS A 85 -5.52 2.55 -20.79
C HIS A 85 -6.96 2.17 -21.06
N VAL A 86 -7.80 3.16 -21.34
CA VAL A 86 -9.22 2.96 -21.59
C VAL A 86 -9.54 3.42 -23.01
N GLN A 87 -10.08 2.51 -23.81
CA GLN A 87 -10.55 2.80 -25.15
C GLN A 87 -12.08 2.73 -25.17
N ASN A 88 -12.70 3.89 -25.38
CA ASN A 88 -14.14 4.01 -25.45
C ASN A 88 -14.61 3.94 -26.91
N TYR A 89 -15.49 2.99 -27.20
CA TYR A 89 -16.23 2.91 -28.44
C TYR A 89 -17.73 3.16 -28.16
N PRO A 90 -18.54 3.43 -29.19
CA PRO A 90 -19.97 3.73 -28.99
C PRO A 90 -20.78 2.61 -28.33
N THR A 91 -20.36 1.36 -28.48
CA THR A 91 -21.08 0.16 -27.99
C THR A 91 -20.25 -0.75 -27.10
N LYS A 92 -18.96 -0.43 -26.93
CA LYS A 92 -18.02 -1.23 -26.14
C LYS A 92 -16.98 -0.33 -25.48
N ILE A 93 -16.48 -0.75 -24.34
CA ILE A 93 -15.37 -0.14 -23.64
C ILE A 93 -14.32 -1.22 -23.39
N GLU A 94 -13.07 -0.91 -23.74
CA GLU A 94 -11.93 -1.79 -23.55
C GLU A 94 -10.98 -1.18 -22.53
N PHE A 95 -10.56 -1.99 -21.57
CA PHE A 95 -9.60 -1.66 -20.55
C PHE A 95 -8.36 -2.51 -20.77
N ASP A 96 -7.22 -1.88 -20.99
CA ASP A 96 -5.90 -2.51 -20.95
C ASP A 96 -5.17 -2.05 -19.69
N ILE A 97 -4.97 -2.97 -18.75
CA ILE A 97 -4.38 -2.69 -17.44
C ILE A 97 -3.09 -3.47 -17.30
N LYS A 98 -2.02 -2.79 -16.88
CA LYS A 98 -0.72 -3.37 -16.61
C LYS A 98 -0.29 -3.01 -15.18
N ALA A 99 -0.18 -4.01 -14.34
CA ALA A 99 0.37 -3.85 -13.00
C ALA A 99 1.85 -4.22 -13.00
N ILE A 100 2.69 -3.39 -12.36
CA ILE A 100 4.14 -3.51 -12.30
C ILE A 100 4.57 -3.44 -10.83
N SER A 101 5.26 -4.46 -10.33
CA SER A 101 5.81 -4.46 -8.98
C SER A 101 7.19 -3.78 -8.97
N GLN A 102 7.32 -2.67 -8.24
CA GLN A 102 8.54 -1.85 -8.18
C GLN A 102 9.31 -2.01 -6.85
N PHE A 103 9.18 -3.18 -6.22
CA PHE A 103 9.96 -3.56 -5.05
C PHE A 103 10.98 -4.66 -5.37
N LYS A 104 11.82 -4.99 -4.39
CA LYS A 104 12.93 -5.95 -4.55
C LYS A 104 12.41 -7.31 -5.03
N THR A 105 13.13 -7.94 -5.96
CA THR A 105 12.79 -9.25 -6.54
C THR A 105 12.72 -10.39 -5.53
N LYS A 106 13.38 -10.25 -4.36
CA LYS A 106 13.31 -11.22 -3.26
C LYS A 106 12.03 -11.10 -2.42
N SER A 107 11.31 -10.00 -2.53
CA SER A 107 10.03 -9.77 -1.86
C SER A 107 8.89 -10.13 -2.80
N THR A 108 7.74 -10.54 -2.24
CA THR A 108 6.55 -10.95 -2.99
C THR A 108 5.33 -10.34 -2.32
N ALA A 109 4.51 -9.61 -3.07
CA ALA A 109 3.23 -9.15 -2.56
C ALA A 109 2.20 -10.30 -2.57
N ASN A 110 1.50 -10.49 -1.47
CA ASN A 110 0.43 -11.46 -1.31
C ASN A 110 -0.94 -10.77 -1.35
N GLY A 111 -1.93 -11.49 -1.88
CA GLY A 111 -3.33 -11.05 -1.87
C GLY A 111 -3.54 -9.68 -2.52
N VAL A 112 -2.92 -9.45 -3.68
CA VAL A 112 -3.04 -8.16 -4.36
C VAL A 112 -4.43 -8.05 -4.99
N GLU A 113 -5.19 -7.04 -4.57
CA GLU A 113 -6.50 -6.69 -5.10
C GLU A 113 -6.42 -5.34 -5.80
N ILE A 114 -6.64 -5.34 -7.11
CA ILE A 114 -6.70 -4.12 -7.92
C ILE A 114 -8.17 -3.88 -8.24
N LYS A 115 -8.74 -2.80 -7.71
CA LYS A 115 -10.13 -2.39 -7.95
C LYS A 115 -10.16 -1.34 -9.05
N ILE A 116 -10.76 -1.70 -10.18
CA ILE A 116 -10.89 -0.83 -11.35
C ILE A 116 -12.36 -0.42 -11.51
N PRO A 117 -12.67 0.88 -11.37
CA PRO A 117 -14.03 1.37 -11.54
C PRO A 117 -14.42 1.31 -13.02
N VAL A 118 -15.66 0.93 -13.26
CA VAL A 118 -16.29 0.89 -14.57
C VAL A 118 -17.57 1.72 -14.59
N PRO A 119 -18.06 2.10 -15.78
CA PRO A 119 -19.37 2.72 -15.91
C PRO A 119 -20.48 1.82 -15.35
N SER A 120 -21.47 2.41 -14.69
CA SER A 120 -22.62 1.71 -14.10
C SER A 120 -23.57 1.11 -15.15
N ASP A 121 -23.52 1.62 -16.37
CA ASP A 121 -24.27 1.13 -17.53
C ASP A 121 -23.56 -0.03 -18.26
N ALA A 122 -22.35 -0.39 -17.84
CA ALA A 122 -21.58 -1.46 -18.45
C ALA A 122 -22.19 -2.84 -18.16
N HIS A 123 -22.28 -3.69 -19.18
CA HIS A 123 -22.83 -5.04 -19.09
C HIS A 123 -22.00 -6.04 -19.90
N SER A 124 -22.23 -7.33 -19.67
CA SER A 124 -21.54 -8.44 -20.36
C SER A 124 -20.00 -8.31 -20.34
N PRO A 125 -19.37 -8.37 -19.16
CA PRO A 125 -17.92 -8.25 -19.05
C PRO A 125 -17.19 -9.50 -19.56
N GLU A 126 -16.22 -9.29 -20.44
CA GLU A 126 -15.27 -10.31 -20.89
C GLU A 126 -13.88 -9.96 -20.35
N PHE A 127 -13.25 -10.91 -19.67
CA PHE A 127 -11.94 -10.70 -19.04
C PHE A 127 -10.88 -11.63 -19.62
N GLN A 128 -9.70 -11.08 -19.88
CA GLN A 128 -8.51 -11.82 -20.28
C GLN A 128 -7.34 -11.37 -19.41
N CYS A 129 -6.92 -12.18 -18.45
CA CYS A 129 -5.79 -11.87 -17.57
C CYS A 129 -4.64 -12.86 -17.77
N THR A 130 -3.40 -12.38 -17.68
CA THR A 130 -2.23 -13.26 -17.73
C THR A 130 -2.09 -14.11 -16.47
N VAL A 131 -2.41 -13.53 -15.31
CA VAL A 131 -2.27 -14.14 -13.98
C VAL A 131 -3.39 -13.62 -13.09
N GLY A 132 -3.90 -14.48 -12.19
CA GLY A 132 -4.93 -14.12 -11.23
C GLY A 132 -6.34 -14.39 -11.73
N THR A 133 -7.32 -13.86 -11.01
CA THR A 133 -8.74 -13.97 -11.32
C THR A 133 -9.38 -12.59 -11.32
N VAL A 134 -10.36 -12.38 -12.19
CA VAL A 134 -11.11 -11.11 -12.25
C VAL A 134 -12.55 -11.39 -11.89
N LYS A 135 -13.09 -10.61 -10.94
CA LYS A 135 -14.49 -10.67 -10.55
C LYS A 135 -15.14 -9.31 -10.82
N TYR A 136 -16.27 -9.32 -11.52
CA TYR A 136 -17.11 -8.14 -11.65
C TYR A 136 -18.00 -7.98 -10.41
N SER A 137 -18.02 -6.78 -9.84
CA SER A 137 -18.84 -6.38 -8.70
C SER A 137 -19.73 -5.20 -9.14
N PRO A 138 -20.96 -5.48 -9.63
CA PRO A 138 -21.91 -4.45 -10.02
C PRO A 138 -22.28 -3.53 -8.85
N GLU A 139 -22.30 -4.05 -7.61
CA GLU A 139 -22.62 -3.26 -6.42
C GLU A 139 -21.62 -2.12 -6.13
N GLU A 140 -20.38 -2.24 -6.61
CA GLU A 140 -19.33 -1.23 -6.42
C GLU A 140 -18.98 -0.46 -7.71
N ASP A 141 -19.73 -0.68 -8.80
CA ASP A 141 -19.42 -0.23 -10.16
C ASP A 141 -17.96 -0.53 -10.53
N ALA A 142 -17.45 -1.74 -10.24
CA ALA A 142 -16.03 -2.04 -10.41
C ALA A 142 -15.80 -3.52 -10.73
N PHE A 143 -14.69 -3.82 -11.40
CA PHE A 143 -14.13 -5.17 -11.38
C PHE A 143 -12.87 -5.21 -10.51
N ILE A 144 -12.70 -6.33 -9.82
CA ILE A 144 -11.61 -6.58 -8.89
C ILE A 144 -10.73 -7.65 -9.53
N TRP A 145 -9.49 -7.28 -9.82
CA TRP A 145 -8.46 -8.20 -10.26
C TRP A 145 -7.65 -8.67 -9.05
N TYR A 146 -7.76 -9.96 -8.75
CA TYR A 146 -7.10 -10.62 -7.64
C TYR A 146 -5.88 -11.40 -8.12
N ILE A 147 -4.71 -11.10 -7.55
CA ILE A 147 -3.45 -11.79 -7.80
C ILE A 147 -2.96 -12.36 -6.47
N LYS A 148 -2.97 -13.69 -6.35
CA LYS A 148 -2.57 -14.38 -5.11
C LYS A 148 -1.14 -14.05 -4.68
N GLN A 149 -0.21 -14.05 -5.63
CA GLN A 149 1.21 -13.76 -5.41
C GLN A 149 1.76 -12.92 -6.55
N PHE A 150 2.39 -11.80 -6.21
CA PHE A 150 2.98 -10.87 -7.15
C PHE A 150 4.46 -10.63 -6.79
N PRO A 151 5.39 -11.38 -7.41
CA PRO A 151 6.82 -11.24 -7.16
C PRO A 151 7.33 -9.85 -7.55
N GLY A 152 8.35 -9.34 -6.85
CA GLY A 152 8.96 -8.05 -7.16
C GLY A 152 9.67 -8.02 -8.52
N GLY A 153 9.60 -6.89 -9.23
CA GLY A 153 10.21 -6.71 -10.54
C GLY A 153 9.50 -7.45 -11.69
N LYS A 154 8.26 -7.91 -11.47
CA LYS A 154 7.41 -8.53 -12.49
C LYS A 154 6.32 -7.56 -12.94
N SER A 155 5.75 -7.85 -14.10
CA SER A 155 4.56 -7.16 -14.58
C SER A 155 3.54 -8.16 -15.05
N PHE A 156 2.28 -7.91 -14.72
CA PHE A 156 1.14 -8.67 -15.21
C PHE A 156 0.19 -7.74 -15.95
N SER A 157 -0.54 -8.30 -16.91
CA SER A 157 -1.50 -7.54 -17.69
C SER A 157 -2.86 -8.21 -17.69
N MET A 158 -3.88 -7.39 -17.73
CA MET A 158 -5.25 -7.81 -17.86
C MET A 158 -5.98 -6.89 -18.82
N ARG A 159 -6.77 -7.51 -19.69
CA ARG A 159 -7.68 -6.86 -20.61
C ARG A 159 -9.10 -7.16 -20.18
N ALA A 160 -9.93 -6.14 -20.14
CA ALA A 160 -11.37 -6.29 -19.93
C ALA A 160 -12.12 -5.60 -21.07
N GLN A 161 -13.16 -6.23 -21.57
CA GLN A 161 -14.09 -5.65 -22.52
C GLN A 161 -15.48 -5.67 -21.91
N LEU A 162 -16.13 -4.51 -21.86
CA LEU A 162 -17.52 -4.40 -21.44
C LEU A 162 -18.34 -3.80 -22.57
N ARG A 163 -19.62 -4.18 -22.64
CA ARG A 163 -20.56 -3.59 -23.60
C ARG A 163 -21.27 -2.41 -22.94
N LEU A 164 -21.54 -1.39 -23.73
CA LEU A 164 -22.30 -0.22 -23.31
C LEU A 164 -23.66 -0.21 -24.03
N PRO A 165 -24.76 0.20 -23.37
CA PRO A 165 -26.03 0.39 -24.03
C PRO A 165 -25.95 1.50 -25.08
N SER A 166 -26.76 1.40 -26.13
CA SER A 166 -26.75 2.34 -27.25
C SER A 166 -27.27 3.74 -26.90
N ILE A 167 -27.93 3.88 -25.76
CA ILE A 167 -28.50 5.12 -25.25
C ILE A 167 -27.45 5.77 -24.34
N GLN A 168 -26.83 6.85 -24.81
CA GLN A 168 -25.80 7.55 -24.05
C GLN A 168 -26.45 8.59 -23.13
N ASN A 169 -26.45 8.34 -21.82
CA ASN A 169 -26.72 9.40 -20.85
C ASN A 169 -25.48 10.32 -20.79
N ALA A 170 -25.59 11.50 -21.39
CA ALA A 170 -24.48 12.47 -21.47
C ALA A 170 -24.04 13.01 -20.09
N GLU A 171 -24.89 12.88 -19.07
CA GLU A 171 -24.66 13.40 -17.71
C GLU A 171 -23.88 12.42 -16.80
N ASP A 172 -23.83 11.14 -17.16
CA ASP A 172 -23.15 10.06 -16.42
C ASP A 172 -21.76 9.73 -16.99
N ARG A 173 -21.03 10.72 -17.51
CA ARG A 173 -19.57 10.59 -17.69
C ARG A 173 -18.90 10.61 -16.33
N SER A 174 -19.15 9.51 -15.62
CA SER A 174 -18.91 9.18 -14.24
C SER A 174 -17.62 9.77 -13.72
N ALA A 175 -17.71 10.37 -12.53
CA ALA A 175 -16.59 10.75 -11.70
C ALA A 175 -15.50 9.67 -11.83
N LYS A 176 -14.35 10.02 -12.41
CA LYS A 176 -13.21 9.11 -12.58
C LYS A 176 -12.71 8.70 -11.21
N ARG A 177 -13.36 7.69 -10.61
CA ARG A 177 -12.96 7.13 -9.32
C ARG A 177 -11.52 6.62 -9.50
N PRO A 178 -10.61 6.87 -8.55
CA PRO A 178 -9.25 6.39 -8.68
C PRO A 178 -9.22 4.86 -8.59
N ILE A 179 -8.25 4.25 -9.28
CA ILE A 179 -7.95 2.83 -9.11
C ILE A 179 -7.35 2.64 -7.72
N ALA A 180 -7.93 1.72 -6.95
CA ALA A 180 -7.44 1.38 -5.62
C ALA A 180 -6.71 0.04 -5.66
N VAL A 181 -5.59 -0.05 -4.95
CA VAL A 181 -4.80 -1.28 -4.85
C VAL A 181 -4.65 -1.63 -3.37
N LYS A 182 -5.03 -2.85 -3.00
CA LYS A 182 -4.74 -3.43 -1.68
C LYS A 182 -3.71 -4.55 -1.87
N PHE A 183 -2.74 -4.61 -0.98
CA PHE A 183 -1.67 -5.61 -1.03
C PHE A 183 -0.99 -5.73 0.33
N GLU A 184 -0.27 -6.83 0.51
CA GLU A 184 0.62 -7.10 1.65
C GLU A 184 1.96 -7.59 1.09
N ILE A 185 3.12 -7.08 1.55
CA ILE A 185 4.46 -7.47 1.05
C ILE A 185 5.31 -8.06 2.18
#